data_AF-A0AA48M7R8-F1
#
_entry.id   AF-A0AA48M7R8-F1
#
_cell.length_a   1.000
_cell.length_b   1.000
_cell.length_c   1.000
_cell.angle_alpha   90.00
_cell.angle_beta   90.00
_cell.angle_gamma   90.00
#
_symmetry.space_group_name_H-M   'P 1'
#
loop_
_entity.id
_entity.type
_entity.pdbx_description
1 polymer ?
#
loop_
_entity_poly.entity_id
_entity_poly.type
_entity_poly.pdbx_seq_one_letter_code
_entity_poly.pdbx_strand_id
1 'polypeptide(L)'
;MFERYPIHNLIETRRASLVIGRGELARRCGFRNISKGLRRIENVCNGDLVSPGAKGVIVSLPAALELEACEVEKAVKETGDIITRARAEEEAKREAAWRASFKPAAYLLGTQTKPSSITIYGFGGGAERWLRIPLDLSQPPVTYATQALTVVRRTPEVPFFGATVGFVVKYTPDRAVEFDTDGRPVASFEKAYRPGEVEIFIGKQKLPTDWLSSA
;
A
#
# COMPACT_ATOMS: atom_id res chain seq x y z
N MET A 1 -1.76 5.01 23.70
CA MET A 1 -0.75 4.29 24.51
C MET A 1 0.18 3.64 23.52
N PHE A 2 1.43 4.12 23.37
CA PHE A 2 2.37 3.52 22.41
C PHE A 2 2.71 2.12 22.90
N GLU A 3 2.23 1.10 22.19
CA GLU A 3 2.65 -0.27 22.41
C GLU A 3 4.15 -0.33 22.14
N ARG A 4 4.95 -0.45 23.21
CA ARG A 4 6.41 -0.40 23.09
C ARG A 4 6.90 -1.74 22.57
N TYR A 5 7.52 -1.72 21.40
CA TYR A 5 8.05 -2.93 20.78
C TYR A 5 9.11 -3.61 21.67
N PRO A 6 9.25 -4.95 21.60
CA PRO A 6 10.29 -5.70 22.31
C PRO A 6 11.70 -5.12 22.12
N ILE A 7 12.05 -4.68 20.91
CA ILE A 7 13.35 -4.06 20.63
C ILE A 7 13.54 -2.73 21.37
N HIS A 8 12.48 -1.92 21.53
CA HIS A 8 12.53 -0.68 22.33
C HIS A 8 12.84 -1.02 23.78
N ASN A 9 12.09 -1.96 24.36
CA ASN A 9 12.23 -2.33 25.76
C ASN A 9 13.61 -2.90 26.05
N LEU A 10 14.16 -3.73 25.14
CA LEU A 10 15.52 -4.24 25.25
C LEU A 10 16.54 -3.10 25.31
N ILE A 11 16.45 -2.14 24.37
CA ILE A 11 17.38 -1.02 24.28
C ILE A 11 17.29 -0.15 25.54
N GLU A 12 16.10 0.29 25.94
CA GLU A 12 15.96 1.21 27.09
C GLU A 12 16.30 0.54 28.42
N THR A 13 15.91 -0.73 28.62
CA THR A 13 16.24 -1.48 29.85
C THR A 13 17.75 -1.68 29.96
N ARG A 14 18.40 -2.11 28.87
CA ARG A 14 19.83 -2.37 28.90
C ARG A 14 20.63 -1.07 29.02
N ARG A 15 20.22 -0.02 28.32
CA ARG A 15 20.79 1.33 28.45
C ARG A 15 20.73 1.83 29.91
N ALA A 16 19.59 1.65 30.58
CA ALA A 16 19.43 2.01 31.98
C ALA A 16 20.34 1.19 32.90
N SER A 17 20.48 -0.12 32.66
CA SER A 17 21.37 -0.99 33.45
C SER A 17 22.85 -0.65 33.31
N LEU A 18 23.27 -0.17 32.13
CA LEU A 18 24.63 0.30 31.86
C LEU A 18 24.87 1.75 32.32
N VAL A 19 23.82 2.43 32.80
CA VAL A 19 23.86 3.83 33.24
C VAL A 19 24.42 4.77 32.14
N ILE A 20 24.11 4.47 30.88
CA ILE A 20 24.57 5.29 29.74
C ILE A 20 23.48 6.22 29.21
N GLY A 21 23.88 7.42 28.81
CA GLY A 21 23.00 8.36 28.12
C GLY A 21 22.70 7.91 26.68
N ARG A 22 21.62 8.44 26.08
CA ARG A 22 21.28 8.16 24.67
C ARG A 22 22.38 8.58 23.69
N GLY A 23 23.05 9.70 23.96
CA GLY A 23 24.17 10.17 23.13
C GLY A 23 25.39 9.25 23.22
N GLU A 24 25.60 8.60 24.37
CA GLU A 24 26.67 7.61 24.54
C GLU A 24 26.34 6.30 23.82
N LEU A 25 25.10 5.84 23.91
CA LEU A 25 24.62 4.71 23.11
C LEU A 25 24.84 4.94 21.60
N ALA A 26 24.53 6.14 21.10
CA ALA A 26 24.79 6.49 19.71
C ALA A 26 26.29 6.43 19.34
N ARG A 27 27.21 6.84 20.23
CA ARG A 27 28.65 6.68 20.00
C ARG A 27 29.05 5.21 19.95
N ARG A 28 28.55 4.41 20.88
CA ARG A 28 28.82 2.96 20.95
C ARG A 28 28.30 2.20 19.71
N CYS A 29 27.21 2.66 19.10
CA CYS A 29 26.74 2.17 17.80
C CYS A 29 27.60 2.64 16.60
N GLY A 30 28.70 3.37 16.84
CA GLY A 30 29.64 3.82 15.80
C GLY A 30 29.27 5.14 15.10
N PHE A 31 28.30 5.91 15.62
CA PHE A 31 27.91 7.17 14.99
C PHE A 31 28.87 8.31 15.35
N ARG A 32 29.53 8.87 14.33
CA ARG A 32 30.27 10.15 14.45
C ARG A 32 29.34 11.34 14.63
N ASN A 33 28.17 11.31 13.98
CA ASN A 33 27.12 12.32 14.13
C ASN A 33 26.05 11.81 15.10
N ILE A 34 26.07 12.32 16.34
CA ILE A 34 25.21 11.88 17.43
C ILE A 34 23.73 12.09 17.11
N SER A 35 23.35 13.27 16.61
CA SER A 35 21.95 13.57 16.28
C SER A 35 21.38 12.59 15.23
N LYS A 36 22.19 12.23 14.24
CA LYS A 36 21.82 11.22 13.23
C LYS A 36 21.72 9.81 13.83
N GLY A 37 22.62 9.47 14.75
CA GLY A 37 22.58 8.20 15.47
C GLY A 37 21.33 8.06 16.33
N LEU A 38 21.02 9.09 17.14
CA LEU A 38 19.82 9.15 17.97
C LEU A 38 18.55 8.94 17.15
N ARG A 39 18.40 9.66 16.03
CA ARG A 39 17.25 9.50 15.13
C ARG A 39 17.11 8.07 14.59
N ARG A 40 18.22 7.42 14.25
CA ARG A 40 18.18 6.04 13.72
C ARG A 40 17.85 5.02 14.81
N ILE A 41 18.37 5.21 16.02
CA ILE A 41 18.03 4.37 17.18
C ILE A 41 16.54 4.54 17.51
N GLU A 42 16.02 5.76 17.51
CA GLU A 42 14.60 6.04 17.71
C GLU A 42 13.73 5.37 16.63
N ASN A 43 14.14 5.43 15.36
CA ASN A 43 13.45 4.69 14.29
C ASN A 43 13.37 3.18 14.58
N VAL A 44 14.47 2.57 15.04
CA VAL A 44 14.48 1.14 15.43
C VAL A 44 13.55 0.89 16.61
N CYS A 45 13.56 1.75 17.63
CA CYS A 45 12.62 1.68 18.76
C CYS A 45 11.16 1.83 18.33
N ASN A 46 10.91 2.51 17.20
CA ASN A 46 9.59 2.69 16.60
C ASN A 46 9.25 1.62 15.53
N GLY A 47 10.06 0.56 15.41
CA GLY A 47 9.76 -0.59 14.56
C GLY A 47 10.31 -0.51 13.13
N ASP A 48 11.16 0.47 12.80
CA ASP A 48 11.93 0.42 11.55
C ASP A 48 13.04 -0.63 11.68
N LEU A 49 12.82 -1.80 11.10
CA LEU A 49 13.79 -2.90 11.08
C LEU A 49 14.46 -3.09 9.72
N VAL A 50 13.97 -2.40 8.69
CA VAL A 50 14.27 -2.73 7.28
C VAL A 50 15.17 -1.67 6.64
N SER A 51 15.06 -0.41 7.05
CA SER A 51 15.83 0.64 6.42
C SER A 51 17.34 0.39 6.54
N PRO A 52 18.16 0.82 5.56
CA PRO A 52 19.61 0.66 5.65
C PRO A 52 20.20 1.29 6.92
N GLY A 53 19.58 2.37 7.41
CA GLY A 53 19.96 3.01 8.67
C GLY A 53 19.64 2.15 9.88
N ALA A 54 18.48 1.52 9.91
CA ALA A 54 18.05 0.60 10.97
C ALA A 54 18.92 -0.65 11.03
N LYS A 55 19.21 -1.28 9.87
CA LYS A 55 20.08 -2.46 9.81
C LYS A 55 21.46 -2.21 10.42
N GLY A 56 22.06 -1.05 10.11
CA GLY A 56 23.34 -0.66 10.71
C GLY A 56 23.28 -0.48 12.23
N VAL A 57 22.17 0.04 12.75
CA VAL A 57 21.95 0.11 14.20
C VAL A 57 21.82 -1.31 14.77
N ILE A 58 20.95 -2.14 14.22
CA ILE A 58 20.70 -3.52 14.70
C ILE A 58 22.00 -4.34 14.77
N VAL A 59 22.84 -4.25 13.75
CA VAL A 59 24.14 -4.94 13.72
C VAL A 59 25.10 -4.44 14.82
N SER A 60 25.02 -3.17 15.20
CA SER A 60 25.90 -2.58 16.22
C SER A 60 25.35 -2.67 17.65
N LEU A 61 24.07 -3.01 17.83
CA LEU A 61 23.42 -3.09 19.15
C LEU A 61 24.06 -4.12 20.10
N PRO A 62 24.41 -5.36 19.69
CA PRO A 62 24.99 -6.33 20.61
C PRO A 62 26.25 -5.80 21.30
N ALA A 63 27.17 -5.23 20.51
CA ALA A 63 28.39 -4.62 21.03
C ALA A 63 28.11 -3.35 21.85
N ALA A 64 27.19 -2.49 21.40
CA ALA A 64 26.90 -1.24 22.07
C ALA A 64 26.20 -1.40 23.43
N LEU A 65 25.41 -2.48 23.57
CA LEU A 65 24.63 -2.80 24.76
C LEU A 65 25.22 -3.93 25.60
N GLU A 66 26.38 -4.46 25.22
CA GLU A 66 27.05 -5.56 25.94
C GLU A 66 26.08 -6.75 26.14
N LEU A 67 25.46 -7.18 25.03
CA LEU A 67 24.50 -8.28 24.95
C LEU A 67 24.97 -9.34 23.96
N GLU A 68 24.51 -10.57 24.15
CA GLU A 68 24.65 -11.61 23.15
C GLU A 68 23.83 -11.26 21.89
N ALA A 69 24.38 -11.56 20.71
CA ALA A 69 23.71 -11.25 19.45
C ALA A 69 22.32 -11.92 19.35
N CYS A 70 22.19 -13.13 19.92
CA CYS A 70 20.93 -13.89 19.93
C CYS A 70 19.80 -13.17 20.68
N GLU A 71 20.11 -12.40 21.75
CA GLU A 71 19.10 -11.66 22.51
C GLU A 71 18.54 -10.49 21.68
N VAL A 72 19.41 -9.78 20.96
CA VAL A 72 19.01 -8.70 20.05
C VAL A 72 18.22 -9.26 18.87
N GLU A 73 18.67 -10.35 18.26
CA GLU A 73 17.96 -11.02 17.17
C GLU A 73 16.55 -11.47 17.57
N LYS A 74 16.41 -12.02 18.78
CA LYS A 74 15.11 -12.41 19.34
C LYS A 74 14.16 -11.21 19.44
N ALA A 75 14.62 -10.09 20.02
CA ALA A 75 13.80 -8.89 20.16
C ALA A 75 13.43 -8.25 18.81
N VAL A 76 14.35 -8.28 17.83
CA VAL A 76 14.09 -7.84 16.45
C VAL A 76 13.04 -8.72 15.79
N LYS A 77 13.15 -10.05 15.92
CA LYS A 77 12.20 -11.00 15.37
C LYS A 77 10.80 -10.82 15.95
N GLU A 78 10.68 -10.76 17.28
CA GLU A 78 9.39 -10.54 17.95
C GLU A 78 8.75 -9.21 17.54
N THR A 79 9.55 -8.16 17.40
CA THR A 79 9.08 -6.86 16.89
C THR A 79 8.58 -6.98 15.44
N GLY A 80 9.32 -7.68 14.58
CA GLY A 80 8.92 -7.94 13.19
C GLY A 80 7.62 -8.73 13.08
N ASP A 81 7.43 -9.73 13.93
CA ASP A 81 6.21 -10.55 13.98
C ASP A 81 4.99 -9.73 14.44
N ILE A 82 5.17 -8.80 15.39
CA ILE A 82 4.11 -7.87 15.82
C ILE A 82 3.71 -6.95 14.66
N ILE A 83 4.69 -6.32 14.01
CA ILE A 83 4.44 -5.40 12.88
C ILE A 83 3.74 -6.12 11.73
N THR A 84 4.17 -7.35 11.42
CA THR A 84 3.58 -8.14 10.34
C THR A 84 2.14 -8.52 10.64
N ARG A 85 1.84 -8.95 11.88
CA ARG A 85 0.47 -9.23 12.31
C ARG A 85 -0.41 -7.99 12.29
N ALA A 86 0.06 -6.87 12.84
CA ALA A 86 -0.68 -5.61 12.84
C ALA A 86 -1.02 -5.16 11.40
N ARG A 87 -0.04 -5.23 10.48
CA ARG A 87 -0.28 -4.91 9.06
C ARG A 87 -1.28 -5.85 8.41
N ALA A 88 -1.18 -7.15 8.65
CA ALA A 88 -2.12 -8.14 8.11
C ALA A 88 -3.54 -7.91 8.65
N GLU A 89 -3.69 -7.55 9.92
CA GLU A 89 -4.98 -7.21 10.52
C GLU A 89 -5.55 -5.92 9.93
N GLU A 90 -4.74 -4.88 9.76
CA GLU A 90 -5.18 -3.63 9.11
C GLU A 90 -5.57 -3.87 7.65
N GLU A 91 -4.79 -4.66 6.91
CA GLU A 91 -5.11 -5.04 5.54
C GLU A 91 -6.41 -5.85 5.48
N ALA A 92 -6.59 -6.83 6.37
CA ALA A 92 -7.83 -7.60 6.46
C ALA A 92 -9.03 -6.70 6.82
N LYS A 93 -8.88 -5.74 7.73
CA LYS A 93 -9.92 -4.76 8.08
C LYS A 93 -10.27 -3.87 6.89
N ARG A 94 -9.26 -3.37 6.17
CA ARG A 94 -9.45 -2.55 4.96
C ARG A 94 -10.14 -3.37 3.86
N GLU A 95 -9.72 -4.62 3.67
CA GLU A 95 -10.31 -5.51 2.69
C GLU A 95 -11.76 -5.85 3.04
N ALA A 96 -12.06 -6.13 4.31
CA ALA A 96 -13.41 -6.37 4.80
C ALA A 96 -14.30 -5.12 4.65
N ALA A 97 -13.80 -3.93 5.02
CA ALA A 97 -14.51 -2.68 4.84
C ALA A 97 -14.79 -2.40 3.36
N TRP A 98 -13.80 -2.62 2.49
CA TRP A 98 -13.96 -2.49 1.04
C TRP A 98 -15.01 -3.46 0.51
N ARG A 99 -14.96 -4.75 0.88
CA ARG A 99 -15.96 -5.76 0.49
C ARG A 99 -17.37 -5.37 0.96
N ALA A 100 -17.51 -4.86 2.18
CA ALA A 100 -18.80 -4.42 2.72
C ALA A 100 -19.36 -3.19 1.98
N SER A 101 -18.49 -2.27 1.55
CA SER A 101 -18.88 -1.08 0.77
C SER A 101 -18.93 -1.30 -0.74
N PHE A 102 -18.65 -2.51 -1.22
CA PHE A 102 -18.50 -2.78 -2.65
C PHE A 102 -19.81 -2.47 -3.37
N LYS A 103 -19.69 -1.72 -4.46
CA LYS A 103 -20.78 -1.45 -5.39
C LYS A 103 -20.37 -1.92 -6.78
N PRO A 104 -21.23 -2.69 -7.49
CA PRO A 104 -20.97 -3.03 -8.88
C PRO A 104 -20.68 -1.76 -9.69
N ALA A 105 -19.68 -1.85 -10.54
CA ALA A 105 -19.22 -0.72 -11.34
C ALA A 105 -18.63 -1.22 -12.65
N ALA A 106 -18.84 -0.46 -13.72
CA ALA A 106 -18.23 -0.71 -15.01
C ALA A 106 -17.25 0.41 -15.37
N TYR A 107 -16.19 0.07 -16.11
CA TYR A 107 -15.16 1.02 -16.52
C TYR A 107 -14.81 0.82 -17.99
N LEU A 108 -14.57 1.93 -18.70
CA LEU A 108 -14.09 1.93 -20.08
C LEU A 108 -12.62 1.48 -20.16
N LEU A 109 -12.30 0.78 -21.24
CA LEU A 109 -10.94 0.37 -21.59
C LEU A 109 -10.52 1.05 -22.90
N GLY A 110 -9.41 1.78 -22.85
CA GLY A 110 -8.78 2.39 -24.01
C GLY A 110 -7.62 1.55 -24.55
N THR A 111 -7.06 1.96 -25.68
CA THR A 111 -5.86 1.33 -26.26
C THR A 111 -4.62 1.49 -25.38
N GLN A 112 -4.58 2.54 -24.57
CA GLN A 112 -3.48 2.81 -23.65
C GLN A 112 -3.84 2.31 -22.25
N THR A 113 -2.85 1.78 -21.54
CA THR A 113 -2.95 1.41 -20.11
C THR A 113 -2.55 2.54 -19.18
N LYS A 114 -1.88 3.57 -19.69
CA LYS A 114 -1.48 4.77 -18.95
C LYS A 114 -2.11 5.99 -19.60
N PRO A 115 -2.63 6.95 -18.82
CA PRO A 115 -3.21 8.15 -19.39
C PRO A 115 -2.10 8.99 -20.04
N SER A 116 -2.41 9.59 -21.18
CA SER A 116 -1.51 10.49 -21.93
C SER A 116 -1.04 11.69 -21.11
N SER A 117 -1.83 12.11 -20.10
CA SER A 117 -1.43 13.10 -19.09
C SER A 117 -1.88 12.67 -17.70
N ILE A 118 -0.98 12.04 -16.94
CA ILE A 118 -1.24 11.54 -15.58
C ILE A 118 -1.69 12.66 -14.64
N THR A 119 -1.02 13.82 -14.69
CA THR A 119 -1.30 14.94 -13.79
C THR A 119 -2.70 15.50 -14.00
N ILE A 120 -3.08 15.78 -15.26
CA ILE A 120 -4.40 16.32 -15.59
C ILE A 120 -5.49 15.29 -15.28
N TYR A 121 -5.24 14.01 -15.60
CA TYR A 121 -6.16 12.93 -15.29
C TYR A 121 -6.42 12.81 -13.77
N GLY A 122 -5.36 12.86 -12.96
CA GLY A 122 -5.45 12.81 -11.50
C GLY A 122 -6.25 13.99 -10.93
N PHE A 123 -5.81 15.23 -11.22
CA PHE A 123 -6.49 16.44 -10.72
C PHE A 123 -7.92 16.57 -11.25
N GLY A 124 -8.19 16.08 -12.46
CA GLY A 124 -9.51 16.14 -13.07
C GLY A 124 -10.55 15.23 -12.42
N GLY A 125 -10.17 14.27 -11.56
CA GLY A 125 -11.09 13.33 -10.90
C GLY A 125 -10.83 11.85 -11.21
N GLY A 126 -9.76 11.54 -11.94
CA GLY A 126 -9.26 10.17 -12.13
C GLY A 126 -10.27 9.18 -12.72
N ALA A 127 -10.12 7.91 -12.35
CA ALA A 127 -10.91 6.81 -12.93
C ALA A 127 -12.42 6.96 -12.66
N GLU A 128 -12.77 7.48 -11.48
CA GLU A 128 -14.17 7.65 -11.08
C GLU A 128 -14.92 8.67 -11.92
N ARG A 129 -14.23 9.68 -12.46
CA ARG A 129 -14.85 10.68 -13.35
C ARG A 129 -14.71 10.31 -14.82
N TRP A 130 -13.54 9.84 -15.23
CA TRP A 130 -13.20 9.74 -16.65
C TRP A 130 -13.43 8.34 -17.24
N LEU A 131 -13.41 7.28 -16.42
CA LEU A 131 -13.53 5.90 -16.88
C LEU A 131 -14.79 5.20 -16.42
N ARG A 132 -15.37 5.62 -15.29
CA ARG A 132 -16.52 4.96 -14.69
C ARG A 132 -17.76 5.14 -15.54
N ILE A 133 -18.41 4.02 -15.82
CA ILE A 133 -19.71 3.95 -16.45
C ILE A 133 -20.78 3.92 -15.34
N PRO A 134 -21.77 4.82 -15.36
CA PRO A 134 -22.88 4.77 -14.43
C PRO A 134 -23.73 3.54 -14.72
N LEU A 135 -23.88 2.66 -13.72
CA LEU A 135 -24.78 1.51 -13.77
C LEU A 135 -26.03 1.80 -12.96
N ASP A 136 -27.18 1.39 -13.49
CA ASP A 136 -28.43 1.33 -12.74
C ASP A 136 -28.44 0.04 -11.90
N LEU A 137 -28.15 0.20 -10.61
CA LEU A 137 -28.09 -0.88 -9.63
C LEU A 137 -29.46 -1.36 -9.17
N SER A 138 -30.55 -0.70 -9.57
CA SER A 138 -31.92 -1.20 -9.32
C SER A 138 -32.26 -2.39 -10.24
N GLN A 139 -31.53 -2.53 -11.35
CA GLN A 139 -31.72 -3.58 -12.35
C GLN A 139 -30.91 -4.84 -12.00
N PRO A 140 -31.35 -6.03 -12.47
CA PRO A 140 -30.61 -7.26 -12.24
C PRO A 140 -29.18 -7.21 -12.82
N PRO A 141 -28.18 -7.86 -12.18
CA PRO A 141 -26.78 -7.81 -12.63
C PRO A 141 -26.55 -8.25 -14.08
N VAL A 142 -27.36 -9.16 -14.62
CA VAL A 142 -27.28 -9.59 -16.03
C VAL A 142 -27.41 -8.42 -17.01
N THR A 143 -28.04 -7.31 -16.61
CA THR A 143 -28.24 -6.13 -17.46
C THR A 143 -27.03 -5.20 -17.50
N TYR A 144 -26.07 -5.31 -16.57
CA TYR A 144 -24.96 -4.37 -16.46
C TYR A 144 -24.07 -4.35 -17.70
N ALA A 145 -23.84 -5.50 -18.33
CA ALA A 145 -23.08 -5.56 -19.58
C ALA A 145 -23.78 -4.78 -20.71
N THR A 146 -25.10 -4.91 -20.84
CA THR A 146 -25.89 -4.19 -21.85
C THR A 146 -25.93 -2.68 -21.58
N GLN A 147 -26.04 -2.28 -20.31
CA GLN A 147 -25.97 -0.88 -19.91
C GLN A 147 -24.61 -0.28 -20.29
N ALA A 148 -23.52 -0.98 -19.97
CA ALA A 148 -22.16 -0.54 -20.29
C ALA A 148 -21.90 -0.49 -21.80
N LEU A 149 -22.37 -1.48 -22.55
CA LEU A 149 -22.28 -1.50 -24.01
C LEU A 149 -22.95 -0.28 -24.66
N THR A 150 -24.07 0.18 -24.10
CA THR A 150 -24.77 1.37 -24.59
C THR A 150 -23.91 2.64 -24.48
N VAL A 151 -23.12 2.74 -23.41
CA VAL A 151 -22.19 3.86 -23.20
C VAL A 151 -20.97 3.73 -24.11
N VAL A 152 -20.39 2.53 -24.21
CA VAL A 152 -19.25 2.24 -25.08
C VAL A 152 -19.53 2.60 -26.54
N ARG A 153 -20.73 2.27 -27.04
CA ARG A 153 -21.15 2.64 -28.41
C ARG A 153 -21.25 4.15 -28.65
N ARG A 154 -21.45 4.94 -27.60
CA ARG A 154 -21.52 6.41 -27.65
C ARG A 154 -20.17 7.06 -27.38
N THR A 155 -19.18 6.30 -26.92
CA THR A 155 -17.86 6.78 -26.52
C THR A 155 -16.79 6.06 -27.35
N PRO A 156 -16.51 6.54 -28.57
CA PRO A 156 -15.50 5.93 -29.45
C PRO A 156 -14.06 6.17 -28.96
N GLU A 157 -13.85 7.18 -28.13
CA GLU A 157 -12.56 7.51 -27.54
C GLU A 157 -12.69 7.67 -26.02
N VAL A 158 -11.81 6.97 -25.30
CA VAL A 158 -11.69 7.07 -23.85
C VAL A 158 -10.78 8.26 -23.51
N PRO A 159 -11.27 9.26 -22.76
CA PRO A 159 -10.46 10.41 -22.38
C PRO A 159 -9.13 9.99 -21.77
N PHE A 160 -8.02 10.51 -22.30
CA PHE A 160 -6.64 10.20 -21.90
C PHE A 160 -6.11 8.80 -22.28
N PHE A 161 -6.94 7.84 -22.69
CA PHE A 161 -6.52 6.47 -22.96
C PHE A 161 -6.69 6.02 -24.42
N GLY A 162 -7.08 6.93 -25.32
CA GLY A 162 -7.19 6.70 -26.75
C GLY A 162 -8.47 5.96 -27.14
N ALA A 163 -8.48 5.31 -28.30
CA ALA A 163 -9.67 4.64 -28.83
C ALA A 163 -10.23 3.58 -27.86
N THR A 164 -11.56 3.49 -27.79
CA THR A 164 -12.24 2.52 -26.92
C THR A 164 -12.08 1.10 -27.48
N VAL A 165 -11.50 0.22 -26.68
CA VAL A 165 -11.26 -1.20 -27.02
C VAL A 165 -12.32 -2.11 -26.39
N GLY A 166 -12.93 -1.65 -25.30
CA GLY A 166 -13.93 -2.44 -24.59
C GLY A 166 -14.28 -1.84 -23.24
N PHE A 167 -14.76 -2.68 -22.34
CA PHE A 167 -15.14 -2.29 -20.99
C PHE A 167 -15.03 -3.47 -20.02
N VAL A 168 -14.84 -3.17 -18.74
CA VAL A 168 -14.85 -4.17 -17.67
C VAL A 168 -16.04 -3.92 -16.74
N VAL A 169 -16.81 -4.96 -16.43
CA VAL A 169 -17.90 -4.92 -15.44
C VAL A 169 -17.47 -5.70 -14.21
N LYS A 170 -17.51 -5.03 -13.05
CA LYS A 170 -17.26 -5.65 -11.75
C LYS A 170 -18.60 -6.00 -11.13
N TYR A 171 -18.89 -7.29 -11.02
CA TYR A 171 -20.15 -7.79 -10.47
C TYR A 171 -20.06 -7.97 -8.96
N THR A 172 -18.95 -8.54 -8.49
CA THR A 172 -18.66 -8.78 -7.08
C THR A 172 -17.17 -8.50 -6.82
N PRO A 173 -16.74 -8.40 -5.55
CA PRO A 173 -15.32 -8.27 -5.20
C PRO A 173 -14.40 -9.30 -5.85
N ASP A 174 -14.93 -10.49 -6.13
CA ASP A 174 -14.19 -11.66 -6.63
C ASP A 174 -14.61 -12.03 -8.06
N ARG A 175 -15.33 -11.13 -8.77
CA ARG A 175 -15.75 -11.37 -10.14
C ARG A 175 -15.81 -10.09 -10.96
N ALA A 176 -14.91 -10.00 -11.93
CA ALA A 176 -14.99 -9.03 -13.02
C ALA A 176 -14.97 -9.73 -14.37
N VAL A 177 -15.67 -9.18 -15.35
CA VAL A 177 -15.69 -9.67 -16.72
C VAL A 177 -15.39 -8.51 -17.65
N GLU A 178 -14.43 -8.72 -18.53
CA GLU A 178 -14.06 -7.80 -19.60
C GLU A 178 -14.79 -8.19 -20.89
N PHE A 179 -15.30 -7.17 -21.56
CA PHE A 179 -16.08 -7.27 -22.78
C PHE A 179 -15.45 -6.41 -23.87
N ASP A 180 -15.52 -6.87 -25.11
CA ASP A 180 -15.15 -6.08 -26.28
C ASP A 180 -16.21 -4.99 -26.60
N THR A 181 -15.94 -4.21 -27.64
CA THR A 181 -16.86 -3.18 -28.15
C THR A 181 -18.19 -3.73 -28.69
N ASP A 182 -18.26 -5.03 -28.99
CA ASP A 182 -19.48 -5.73 -29.42
C ASP A 182 -20.26 -6.33 -28.24
N GLY A 183 -19.70 -6.28 -27.02
CA GLY A 183 -20.30 -6.84 -25.81
C GLY A 183 -20.06 -8.34 -25.62
N ARG A 184 -19.09 -8.92 -26.32
CA ARG A 184 -18.67 -10.31 -26.15
C ARG A 184 -17.65 -10.40 -25.00
N PRO A 185 -17.78 -11.38 -24.10
CA PRO A 185 -16.82 -11.54 -23.01
C PRO A 185 -15.48 -12.01 -23.58
N VAL A 186 -14.41 -11.25 -23.30
CA VAL A 186 -13.04 -11.54 -23.75
C VAL A 186 -12.22 -12.18 -22.63
N ALA A 187 -12.44 -11.76 -21.38
CA ALA A 187 -11.74 -12.29 -20.21
C ALA A 187 -12.61 -12.26 -18.96
N SER A 188 -12.39 -13.24 -18.06
CA SER A 188 -12.98 -13.28 -16.72
C SER A 188 -11.88 -13.27 -15.67
N PHE A 189 -12.02 -12.40 -14.68
CA PHE A 189 -11.07 -12.24 -13.59
C PHE A 189 -11.68 -12.70 -12.26
N GLU A 190 -10.91 -13.48 -11.49
CA GLU A 190 -11.27 -13.97 -10.14
C GLU A 190 -11.19 -12.88 -9.06
N LYS A 191 -10.76 -11.66 -9.43
CA LYS A 191 -10.75 -10.49 -8.55
C LYS A 191 -11.24 -9.27 -9.31
N ALA A 192 -11.99 -8.43 -8.62
CA ALA A 192 -12.42 -7.14 -9.16
C ALA A 192 -11.20 -6.28 -9.47
N TYR A 193 -11.07 -5.84 -10.72
CA TYR A 193 -10.06 -4.88 -11.15
C TYR A 193 -10.13 -3.62 -10.26
N ARG A 194 -9.01 -3.10 -9.74
CA ARG A 194 -8.97 -1.89 -8.90
C ARG A 194 -8.23 -0.76 -9.62
N PRO A 195 -8.92 0.08 -10.44
CA PRO A 195 -8.30 1.23 -11.05
C PRO A 195 -7.97 2.27 -9.97
N GLY A 196 -6.70 2.70 -9.91
CA GLY A 196 -6.23 3.70 -8.94
C GLY A 196 -5.34 3.16 -7.82
N GLU A 197 -5.14 1.84 -7.69
CA GLU A 197 -4.02 1.31 -6.90
C GLU A 197 -2.72 1.56 -7.68
N VAL A 198 -2.16 2.76 -7.52
CA VAL A 198 -0.85 3.07 -8.08
C VAL A 198 0.20 2.63 -7.06
N GLU A 199 1.02 1.65 -7.43
CA GLU A 199 2.23 1.36 -6.69
C GLU A 199 3.23 2.49 -6.95
N ILE A 200 3.40 3.38 -5.98
CA ILE A 200 4.38 4.47 -6.09
C ILE A 200 5.74 3.93 -5.69
N PHE A 201 6.68 4.01 -6.62
CA PHE A 201 8.07 3.67 -6.38
C PHE A 201 8.90 4.95 -6.29
N ILE A 202 9.66 5.12 -5.21
CA ILE A 202 10.79 6.07 -5.18
C ILE A 202 12.07 5.23 -5.26
N GLY A 203 12.75 5.28 -6.41
CA GLY A 203 13.84 4.36 -6.70
C GLY A 203 13.34 2.90 -6.80
N LYS A 204 13.96 1.97 -6.07
CA LYS A 204 13.57 0.54 -6.03
C LYS A 204 12.63 0.18 -4.86
N GLN A 205 12.16 1.16 -4.10
CA GLN A 205 11.29 0.91 -2.94
C GLN A 205 9.85 1.33 -3.23
N LYS A 206 8.93 0.37 -3.03
CA LYS A 206 7.48 0.58 -3.01
C LYS A 206 7.12 1.37 -1.74
N LEU A 207 6.51 2.54 -1.90
CA LEU A 207 5.95 3.28 -0.79
C LEU A 207 4.55 2.74 -0.45
N PRO A 208 4.20 2.61 0.84
CA PRO A 208 2.81 2.41 1.24
C PRO A 208 1.96 3.59 0.74
N THR A 209 0.78 3.32 0.20
CA THR A 209 -0.14 4.33 -0.36
C THR A 209 -0.96 5.09 0.71
N ASP A 210 -0.61 4.93 1.98
CA ASP A 210 -1.35 5.46 3.15
C ASP A 210 -1.38 7.00 3.28
N TRP A 211 -0.63 7.73 2.45
CA TRP A 211 -0.44 9.20 2.54
C TRP A 211 -1.24 9.99 1.50
N LEU A 212 -1.92 9.34 0.55
CA LEU A 212 -2.68 10.01 -0.52
C LEU A 212 -4.18 10.11 -0.26
N SER A 213 -4.66 9.64 0.89
CA SER A 213 -6.07 9.77 1.31
C SER A 213 -6.31 10.92 2.30
N SER A 214 -5.36 11.86 2.42
CA SER A 214 -5.49 13.09 3.20
C SER A 214 -5.11 14.31 2.37
N ALA A 215 -5.87 14.56 1.30
CA ALA A 215 -5.94 15.84 0.60
C ALA A 215 -7.29 15.97 -0.12
#